data_AF-A0A5A7QQ40-F1
#
_entry.id   AF-A0A5A7QQ40-F1
#
_cell.length_a   1.000
_cell.length_b   1.000
_cell.length_c   1.000
_cell.angle_alpha   90.00
_cell.angle_beta   90.00
_cell.angle_gamma   90.00
#
_symmetry.space_group_name_H-M   'P 1'
#
loop_
_entity.id
_entity.type
_entity.pdbx_description
1 polymer ?
#
loop_
_entity_poly.entity_id
_entity_poly.type
_entity_poly.pdbx_seq_one_letter_code
_entity_poly.pdbx_strand_id
1 'polypeptide(L)'
;MMSLGLEGYLENTRKIMEASKRIEKGYAYNHDGLNNRVREISELFIIGRPDMTIVAFGSDIMDIFEVNDIMSSKGWHLNALQRPNSIHICVTLQHVSVVEDFLRDLRDSVQTVKENPGPINGGLAPIYGAAGKMPDRALVQDLLVDFMDSAC
;
A
#
# COMPACT_ATOMS: atom_id res chain seq x y z
N MET A 1 -9.30 25.13 -10.82
CA MET A 1 -10.65 25.52 -10.33
C MET A 1 -11.57 25.94 -11.47
N MET A 2 -11.26 27.01 -12.23
CA MET A 2 -12.10 27.50 -13.34
C MET A 2 -12.25 26.51 -14.50
N SER A 3 -11.22 25.72 -14.80
CA SER A 3 -11.21 24.74 -15.91
C SER A 3 -12.06 23.48 -15.67
N LEU A 4 -12.36 23.15 -14.42
CA LEU A 4 -13.14 21.95 -14.05
C LEU A 4 -14.57 22.31 -13.63
N GLY A 5 -14.74 23.45 -12.95
CA GLY A 5 -16.00 23.78 -12.30
C GLY A 5 -16.41 22.76 -11.23
N LEU A 6 -17.60 22.93 -10.65
CA LEU A 6 -18.13 22.01 -9.64
C LEU A 6 -18.29 20.59 -10.19
N GLU A 7 -18.87 20.46 -11.38
CA GLU A 7 -19.14 19.15 -12.01
C GLU A 7 -17.86 18.36 -12.29
N GLY A 8 -16.80 19.02 -12.76
CA GLY A 8 -15.52 18.35 -12.98
C GLY A 8 -14.90 17.83 -11.69
N TYR A 9 -15.02 18.56 -10.58
CA TYR A 9 -14.57 18.06 -9.27
C TYR A 9 -15.43 16.91 -8.75
N LEU A 10 -16.75 16.97 -8.91
CA LEU A 10 -17.65 15.88 -8.51
C LEU A 10 -17.36 14.59 -9.29
N GLU A 11 -17.22 14.68 -10.61
CA GLU A 11 -16.95 13.51 -11.45
C GLU A 11 -15.57 12.91 -11.16
N ASN A 12 -14.54 13.74 -10.99
CA ASN A 12 -13.21 13.25 -10.62
C ASN A 12 -13.22 12.58 -9.25
N THR A 13 -13.91 13.18 -8.28
CA THR A 13 -14.06 12.59 -6.94
C THR A 13 -14.78 11.25 -7.04
N ARG A 14 -15.89 11.16 -7.79
CA ARG A 14 -16.62 9.91 -8.00
C ARG A 14 -15.71 8.80 -8.53
N LYS A 15 -14.92 9.08 -9.58
CA LYS A 15 -13.99 8.11 -10.17
C LYS A 15 -12.93 7.62 -9.17
N ILE A 16 -12.31 8.54 -8.43
CA ILE A 16 -11.28 8.18 -7.44
C ILE A 16 -11.89 7.36 -6.30
N MET A 17 -13.07 7.74 -5.82
CA MET A 17 -13.78 7.03 -4.75
C MET A 17 -14.20 5.62 -5.18
N GLU A 18 -14.63 5.45 -6.44
CA GLU A 18 -14.93 4.14 -7.01
C GLU A 18 -13.68 3.27 -7.14
N ALA A 19 -12.56 3.83 -7.60
CA ALA A 19 -11.28 3.12 -7.67
C ALA A 19 -10.81 2.68 -6.27
N SER A 20 -10.89 3.56 -5.27
CA SER A 20 -10.55 3.23 -3.88
C SER A 20 -11.42 2.10 -3.33
N LYS A 21 -12.74 2.17 -3.53
CA LYS A 21 -13.67 1.09 -3.14
C LYS A 21 -13.38 -0.22 -3.88
N ARG A 22 -12.96 -0.16 -5.14
CA ARG A 22 -12.57 -1.35 -5.89
C ARG A 22 -11.28 -1.96 -5.34
N ILE A 23 -10.32 -1.16 -4.89
CA ILE A 23 -9.11 -1.67 -4.22
C ILE A 23 -9.48 -2.29 -2.86
N GLU A 24 -10.26 -1.57 -2.05
CA GLU A 24 -10.76 -2.07 -0.75
C GLU A 24 -11.51 -3.40 -0.90
N LYS A 25 -12.43 -3.48 -1.88
CA LYS A 25 -13.21 -4.68 -2.17
C LYS A 25 -12.43 -5.75 -2.92
N GLY A 26 -11.49 -5.38 -3.78
CA GLY A 26 -10.70 -6.28 -4.61
C GLY A 26 -9.72 -7.11 -3.80
N TYR A 27 -9.25 -6.58 -2.67
CA TYR A 27 -8.63 -7.39 -1.62
C TYR A 27 -9.60 -8.46 -1.02
N ALA A 28 -10.91 -8.28 -1.16
CA ALA A 28 -11.98 -9.08 -0.56
C ALA A 28 -13.00 -9.70 -1.57
N TYR A 29 -12.70 -9.75 -2.87
CA TYR A 29 -13.59 -10.28 -3.93
C TYR A 29 -13.18 -11.74 -4.24
N ASN A 30 -13.96 -12.67 -4.84
CA ASN A 30 -15.04 -12.49 -5.79
C ASN A 30 -15.95 -13.75 -5.98
N HIS A 31 -17.12 -13.49 -6.59
CA HIS A 31 -18.12 -14.39 -7.21
C HIS A 31 -19.32 -14.86 -6.38
N ASP A 32 -20.51 -14.38 -6.81
CA ASP A 32 -21.88 -14.71 -6.37
C ASP A 32 -22.42 -13.99 -5.12
N GLY A 33 -23.61 -13.39 -5.28
CA GLY A 33 -24.28 -12.47 -4.37
C GLY A 33 -24.88 -13.14 -3.14
N LEU A 34 -24.11 -13.95 -2.42
CA LEU A 34 -24.57 -14.66 -1.23
C LEU A 34 -23.52 -14.67 -0.12
N ASN A 35 -23.52 -13.61 0.70
CA ASN A 35 -23.13 -13.55 2.13
C ASN A 35 -21.83 -14.23 2.63
N ASN A 36 -20.94 -14.71 1.78
CA ASN A 36 -19.64 -15.28 2.17
C ASN A 36 -18.51 -14.44 1.57
N ARG A 37 -17.92 -13.57 2.39
CA ARG A 37 -16.72 -12.80 2.03
C ARG A 37 -15.50 -13.72 2.05
N VAL A 38 -15.09 -14.25 0.91
CA VAL A 38 -13.77 -14.88 0.78
C VAL A 38 -12.76 -13.73 0.67
N ARG A 39 -11.89 -13.56 1.69
CA ARG A 39 -10.76 -12.63 1.58
C ARG A 39 -9.77 -13.23 0.59
N GLU A 40 -9.59 -12.61 -0.57
CA GLU A 40 -8.80 -13.16 -1.68
C GLU A 40 -7.29 -13.17 -1.39
N ILE A 41 -6.85 -12.33 -0.46
CA ILE A 41 -5.47 -12.29 0.05
C ILE A 41 -5.56 -12.45 1.57
N SER A 42 -5.62 -13.69 2.04
CA SER A 42 -5.80 -14.00 3.47
C SER A 42 -4.69 -13.45 4.37
N GLU A 43 -3.53 -13.16 3.79
CA GLU A 43 -2.30 -12.74 4.44
C GLU A 43 -2.29 -11.27 4.82
N LEU A 44 -3.03 -10.42 4.10
CA LEU A 44 -3.09 -8.99 4.41
C LEU A 44 -4.37 -8.68 5.19
N PHE A 45 -4.48 -7.47 5.72
CA PHE A 45 -5.72 -6.88 6.20
C PHE A 45 -5.71 -5.37 5.96
N ILE A 46 -6.88 -4.76 5.88
CA ILE A 46 -7.00 -3.30 5.76
C ILE A 46 -6.91 -2.66 7.15
N ILE A 47 -6.10 -1.62 7.29
CA ILE A 47 -6.00 -0.84 8.53
C ILE A 47 -7.25 0.03 8.67
N GLY A 48 -8.10 -0.29 9.64
CA GLY A 48 -9.34 0.46 9.92
C GLY A 48 -10.39 0.29 8.83
N ARG A 49 -11.09 1.38 8.51
CA ARG A 49 -12.13 1.44 7.47
C ARG A 49 -11.90 2.68 6.60
N PRO A 50 -11.38 2.54 5.37
CA PRO A 50 -11.09 3.68 4.51
C PRO A 50 -12.39 4.26 3.94
N ASP A 51 -12.79 5.45 4.38
CA ASP A 51 -13.99 6.13 3.85
C ASP A 51 -13.72 6.91 2.55
N MET A 52 -12.44 7.14 2.21
CA MET A 52 -12.03 7.97 1.08
C MET A 52 -10.96 7.29 0.21
N THR A 53 -9.93 8.03 -0.20
CA THR A 53 -9.01 7.65 -1.29
C THR A 53 -7.72 6.99 -0.82
N ILE A 54 -7.52 6.83 0.49
CA ILE A 54 -6.32 6.21 1.05
C ILE A 54 -6.68 4.83 1.59
N VAL A 55 -6.00 3.80 1.11
CA VAL A 55 -6.17 2.42 1.58
C VAL A 55 -4.82 1.94 2.11
N ALA A 56 -4.80 1.52 3.37
CA ALA A 56 -3.62 0.99 4.04
C ALA A 56 -3.76 -0.51 4.29
N PHE A 57 -2.70 -1.26 4.02
CA PHE A 57 -2.60 -2.70 4.17
C PHE A 57 -1.57 -3.03 5.25
N GLY A 58 -1.89 -3.97 6.12
CA GLY A 58 -0.97 -4.59 7.07
C GLY A 58 -0.99 -6.11 6.94
N SER A 59 -0.12 -6.78 7.68
CA SER A 59 -0.13 -8.24 7.85
C SER A 59 0.33 -8.61 9.25
N ASP A 60 -0.28 -9.65 9.83
CA ASP A 60 0.12 -10.22 11.12
C ASP A 60 1.03 -11.46 10.93
N ILE A 61 1.16 -11.97 9.70
CA ILE A 61 1.82 -13.24 9.40
C ILE A 61 3.01 -13.12 8.44
N MET A 62 3.25 -11.94 7.86
CA MET A 62 4.40 -11.64 7.02
C MET A 62 4.87 -10.19 7.19
N ASP A 63 6.11 -9.92 6.80
CA ASP A 63 6.63 -8.55 6.79
C ASP A 63 6.05 -7.78 5.59
N ILE A 64 5.18 -6.81 5.89
CA ILE A 64 4.54 -5.98 4.87
C ILE A 64 5.55 -5.16 4.05
N PHE A 65 6.74 -4.89 4.58
CA PHE A 65 7.76 -4.16 3.83
C PHE A 65 8.45 -5.04 2.79
N GLU A 66 8.51 -6.37 2.96
CA GLU A 66 8.97 -7.27 1.90
C GLU A 66 7.98 -7.27 0.74
N VAL A 67 6.67 -7.25 1.03
CA VAL A 67 5.63 -7.08 -0.01
C VAL A 67 5.81 -5.75 -0.73
N ASN A 68 6.15 -4.68 0.01
CA ASN A 68 6.43 -3.37 -0.56
C ASN A 68 7.63 -3.38 -1.52
N ASP A 69 8.69 -4.11 -1.17
CA ASP A 69 9.89 -4.22 -2.01
C ASP A 69 9.59 -4.96 -3.32
N ILE A 70 8.80 -6.03 -3.28
CA ILE A 70 8.36 -6.73 -4.49
C ILE A 70 7.46 -5.82 -5.34
N MET A 71 6.51 -5.11 -4.73
CA MET A 71 5.68 -4.12 -5.43
C MET A 71 6.54 -3.02 -6.07
N SER A 72 7.58 -2.56 -5.38
CA SER A 72 8.53 -1.56 -5.89
C SER A 72 9.32 -2.08 -7.10
N SER A 73 9.72 -3.35 -7.09
CA SER A 73 10.37 -3.99 -8.25
C SER A 73 9.47 -4.07 -9.49
N LYS A 74 8.14 -4.05 -9.30
CA LYS A 74 7.13 -3.99 -10.36
C LYS A 74 6.76 -2.55 -10.77
N GLY A 75 7.41 -1.54 -10.17
CA GLY A 75 7.20 -0.12 -10.47
C GLY A 75 6.15 0.57 -9.60
N TRP A 76 5.62 -0.09 -8.58
CA TRP A 76 4.67 0.53 -7.64
C TRP A 76 5.40 1.24 -6.50
N HIS A 77 5.10 2.52 -6.30
CA HIS A 77 5.65 3.29 -5.18
C HIS A 77 4.57 3.51 -4.11
N LEU A 78 4.61 2.67 -3.07
CA LEU A 78 3.69 2.76 -1.93
C LEU A 78 4.39 3.42 -0.74
N ASN A 79 3.60 4.04 0.13
CA ASN A 79 4.13 4.67 1.32
C ASN A 79 4.22 3.66 2.46
N ALA A 80 5.43 3.42 2.95
CA ALA A 80 5.68 2.62 4.16
C ALA A 80 5.28 3.42 5.41
N LEU A 81 4.54 2.77 6.30
CA LEU A 81 4.01 3.32 7.55
C LEU A 81 4.46 2.49 8.75
N GLN A 82 4.40 3.11 9.92
CA GLN A 82 4.77 2.49 11.20
C GLN A 82 3.63 2.69 12.22
N ARG A 83 3.53 1.77 13.20
CA ARG A 83 2.52 1.77 14.29
C ARG A 83 1.06 1.66 13.80
N PRO A 84 0.64 0.52 13.23
CA PRO A 84 1.40 -0.71 12.98
C PRO A 84 2.22 -0.63 11.68
N ASN A 85 3.17 -1.57 11.50
CA ASN A 85 3.84 -1.72 10.20
C ASN A 85 2.79 -1.94 9.12
N SER A 86 2.77 -1.06 8.14
CA SER A 86 1.78 -1.07 7.07
C SER A 86 2.32 -0.37 5.84
N ILE A 87 1.63 -0.52 4.72
CA ILE A 87 1.84 0.27 3.51
C ILE A 87 0.52 0.87 3.06
N HIS A 88 0.53 2.07 2.49
CA HIS A 88 -0.68 2.63 1.87
C HIS A 88 -0.48 3.05 0.44
N ILE A 89 -1.61 3.04 -0.28
CA ILE A 89 -1.78 3.72 -1.56
C ILE A 89 -2.72 4.92 -1.39
N CYS A 90 -2.32 6.06 -1.93
CA CYS A 90 -3.21 7.21 -2.08
C CYS A 90 -3.75 7.21 -3.52
N VAL A 91 -5.02 6.81 -3.66
CA VAL A 91 -5.68 6.69 -4.95
C VAL A 91 -5.94 8.09 -5.52
N THR A 92 -5.58 8.24 -6.78
CA THR A 92 -5.73 9.48 -7.58
C THR A 92 -6.33 9.12 -8.94
N LEU A 93 -6.60 10.11 -9.79
CA LEU A 93 -7.13 9.86 -11.14
C LEU A 93 -6.27 8.92 -11.98
N GLN A 94 -4.94 8.93 -11.78
CA GLN A 94 -4.00 8.06 -12.51
C GLN A 94 -4.22 6.57 -12.20
N HIS A 95 -4.79 6.27 -11.03
CA HIS A 95 -5.00 4.90 -10.59
C HIS A 95 -6.28 4.28 -11.16
N VAL A 96 -7.21 5.09 -11.66
CA VAL A 96 -8.56 4.62 -12.07
C VAL A 96 -8.49 3.54 -13.16
N SER A 97 -7.54 3.65 -14.09
CA SER A 97 -7.36 2.68 -15.19
C SER A 97 -6.52 1.45 -14.82
N VAL A 98 -5.80 1.47 -13.69
CA VAL A 98 -4.81 0.44 -13.33
C VAL A 98 -5.15 -0.30 -12.03
N VAL A 99 -6.39 -0.19 -11.54
CA VAL A 99 -6.85 -0.87 -10.31
C VAL A 99 -6.65 -2.38 -10.38
N GLU A 100 -6.98 -3.01 -11.52
CA GLU A 100 -6.86 -4.47 -11.67
C GLU A 100 -5.40 -4.91 -11.74
N ASP A 101 -4.54 -4.12 -12.41
CA ASP A 101 -3.11 -4.37 -12.44
C ASP A 101 -2.50 -4.27 -11.04
N PHE A 102 -2.90 -3.25 -10.27
CA PHE A 102 -2.49 -3.10 -8.88
C PHE A 102 -2.87 -4.32 -8.03
N LEU A 103 -4.12 -4.78 -8.12
CA LEU A 103 -4.62 -5.92 -7.33
C LEU A 103 -3.94 -7.24 -7.72
N ARG A 104 -3.71 -7.47 -9.02
CA ARG A 104 -2.93 -8.62 -9.51
C ARG A 104 -1.52 -8.57 -8.97
N ASP A 105 -0.83 -7.45 -9.15
CA ASP A 105 0.56 -7.32 -8.75
C ASP A 105 0.72 -7.42 -7.23
N LEU A 106 -0.24 -6.89 -6.44
CA LEU A 106 -0.29 -7.03 -4.99
C LEU A 106 -0.42 -8.50 -4.57
N ARG A 107 -1.33 -9.25 -5.19
CA ARG A 107 -1.50 -10.69 -4.93
C ARG A 107 -0.24 -11.47 -5.26
N ASP A 108 0.34 -11.23 -6.42
CA ASP A 108 1.57 -11.89 -6.86
C ASP A 108 2.73 -11.56 -5.93
N SER A 109 2.81 -10.33 -5.42
CA SER A 109 3.84 -9.91 -4.47
C SER A 109 3.70 -10.60 -3.13
N VAL A 110 2.47 -10.72 -2.60
CA VAL A 110 2.18 -11.49 -1.39
C VAL A 110 2.56 -12.95 -1.56
N GLN A 111 2.22 -13.56 -2.70
CA GLN A 111 2.57 -14.95 -2.99
C GLN A 111 4.09 -15.14 -3.08
N THR A 112 4.80 -14.20 -3.70
CA THR A 112 6.27 -14.24 -3.81
C THR A 112 6.93 -14.24 -2.44
N VAL A 113 6.50 -13.34 -1.55
CA VAL A 113 7.01 -13.25 -0.16
C VAL A 113 6.65 -14.50 0.64
N LYS A 114 5.46 -15.05 0.42
CA LYS A 114 5.01 -16.29 1.08
C LYS A 114 5.88 -17.49 0.69
N GLU A 115 6.25 -17.60 -0.57
CA GLU A 115 7.09 -18.70 -1.08
C GLU A 115 8.57 -18.54 -0.69
N ASN A 116 9.06 -17.30 -0.67
CA ASN A 116 10.46 -16.99 -0.38
C ASN A 116 10.55 -15.82 0.61
N PRO A 117 10.32 -16.05 1.91
CA PRO A 117 10.37 -15.00 2.91
C PRO A 117 11.80 -14.50 3.10
N GLY A 118 11.93 -13.19 3.27
CA GLY A 118 13.21 -12.52 3.47
C GLY A 118 13.41 -11.31 2.54
N PRO A 119 14.32 -10.40 2.91
CA PRO A 119 14.56 -9.19 2.13
C PRO A 119 15.20 -9.52 0.78
N ILE A 120 14.73 -8.83 -0.27
CA ILE A 120 15.39 -8.87 -1.57
C ILE A 120 16.64 -7.99 -1.57
N ASN A 121 17.60 -8.30 -2.44
CA ASN A 121 18.78 -7.48 -2.62
C ASN A 121 18.38 -6.10 -3.18
N GLY A 122 18.82 -5.02 -2.51
CA GLY A 122 18.46 -3.64 -2.85
C GLY A 122 17.08 -3.17 -2.35
N GLY A 123 16.36 -4.03 -1.62
CA GLY A 123 15.09 -3.67 -0.98
C GLY A 123 15.26 -2.75 0.24
N LEU A 124 14.18 -2.05 0.63
CA LEU A 124 14.15 -1.15 1.77
C LEU A 124 13.47 -1.78 3.01
N ALA A 125 12.97 -3.02 2.92
CA ALA A 125 12.33 -3.71 4.04
C ALA A 125 13.18 -3.73 5.32
N PRO A 126 14.49 -4.02 5.28
CA PRO A 126 15.32 -3.98 6.48
C PRO A 126 15.40 -2.60 7.11
N ILE A 127 15.43 -1.53 6.29
CA ILE A 127 15.53 -0.15 6.77
C ILE A 127 14.23 0.25 7.47
N TYR A 128 13.08 0.05 6.83
CA TYR A 128 11.78 0.36 7.44
C TYR A 128 11.47 -0.51 8.66
N GLY A 129 11.80 -1.80 8.60
CA GLY A 129 11.65 -2.74 9.70
C GLY A 129 12.51 -2.37 10.92
N ALA A 130 13.77 -1.99 10.70
CA ALA A 130 14.67 -1.53 11.76
C ALA A 130 14.20 -0.20 12.37
N ALA A 131 13.86 0.79 11.54
CA ALA A 131 13.38 2.10 11.99
C ALA A 131 12.09 2.01 12.82
N GLY A 132 11.20 1.07 12.49
CA GLY A 132 9.97 0.81 13.25
C GLY A 132 10.22 0.18 14.63
N LYS A 133 11.25 -0.67 14.76
CA LYS A 133 11.60 -1.39 16.00
C LYS A 133 12.58 -0.64 16.91
N MET A 134 13.27 0.38 16.40
CA MET A 134 14.31 1.08 17.15
C MET A 134 13.71 1.87 18.34
N PRO A 135 14.11 1.54 19.59
CA PRO A 135 13.61 2.24 20.78
C PRO A 135 14.24 3.65 20.91
N ASP A 136 15.51 3.78 20.52
CA ASP A 136 16.21 5.06 20.53
C ASP A 136 15.81 5.90 19.31
N ARG A 137 15.14 7.02 19.57
CA ARG A 137 14.68 7.93 18.52
C ARG A 137 15.74 8.95 18.12
N ALA A 138 16.80 9.13 18.91
CA ALA A 138 17.93 9.98 18.54
C ALA A 138 18.73 9.36 17.38
N LEU A 139 18.97 8.05 17.41
CA LEU A 139 19.61 7.36 16.28
C LEU A 139 18.82 7.46 14.97
N VAL A 140 17.48 7.43 15.04
CA VAL A 140 16.63 7.67 13.86
C VAL A 140 16.78 9.12 13.37
N GLN A 141 16.89 10.08 14.27
CA GLN A 141 17.12 11.48 13.92
C GLN A 141 18.46 11.67 13.22
N ASP A 142 19.54 11.12 13.75
CA ASP A 142 20.89 11.24 13.18
C ASP A 142 20.93 10.66 11.76
N LEU A 143 20.33 9.47 11.56
CA LEU A 143 20.20 8.87 10.24
C LEU A 143 19.45 9.76 9.24
N LEU A 144 18.39 10.45 9.70
CA LEU A 144 17.62 11.36 8.85
C LEU A 144 18.40 12.63 8.50
N VAL A 145 19.21 13.14 9.42
CA VAL A 145 20.12 14.28 9.16
C VAL A 145 21.15 13.89 8.10
N ASP A 146 21.83 12.75 8.28
CA ASP A 146 22.81 12.25 7.33
C ASP A 146 22.20 12.05 5.93
N PHE A 147 20.97 11.54 5.86
CA PHE A 147 20.24 11.38 4.60
C PHE A 147 19.99 12.75 3.93
N MET A 148 19.51 13.76 4.67
CA MET A 148 19.27 15.09 4.12
C MET A 148 20.56 15.76 3.64
N ASP A 149 21.65 15.62 4.39
CA ASP A 149 22.95 16.16 4.02
C ASP A 149 23.50 15.50 2.75
N SER A 150 23.24 14.20 2.55
CA SER A 150 23.65 13.47 1.33
C SER A 150 22.83 13.80 0.08
N ALA A 151 21.64 14.39 0.25
CA ALA A 151 20.71 14.71 -0.84
C ALA A 151 20.91 16.13 -1.41
N CYS A 152 21.81 16.93 -0.83
CA CYS A 152 22.21 18.26 -1.30
C CYS A 152 23.48 18.17 -2.16
#